data_AF-A0A3B9XGJ8-F1
#
_entry.id   AF-A0A3B9XGJ8-F1
#
_cell.length_a   1.000
_cell.length_b   1.000
_cell.length_c   1.000
_cell.angle_alpha   90.00
_cell.angle_beta   90.00
_cell.angle_gamma   90.00
#
_symmetry.space_group_name_H-M   'P 1'
#
loop_
_entity.id
_entity.type
_entity.pdbx_description
1 polymer ?
#
loop_
_entity_poly.entity_id
_entity_poly.type
_entity_poly.pdbx_seq_one_letter_code
_entity_poly.pdbx_strand_id
1 'polypeptide(L)'
;FFKYYNFFVSNIFGVGHYSLELILPLGISFYTFTIIGHFVDLNRRKTQPMENIFESMLFVSFWPHLAAGPILRSKNMFSSMHQRFSFTRKDLMLATTLILWGITKKLLFADNLGSYVNWNIGYGISEMSSVDALATVVGYSAQIYFDFSGYTDMAIGLA
;
A
#
# COMPACT_ATOMS: atom_id res chain seq x y z
N PHE A 1 15.40 -10.23 5.44
CA PHE A 1 16.09 -8.96 5.63
C PHE A 1 15.26 -8.13 6.60
N PHE A 2 15.70 -7.91 7.83
CA PHE A 2 15.03 -6.89 8.65
C PHE A 2 15.44 -5.55 8.05
N LYS A 3 14.50 -4.66 7.70
CA LYS A 3 14.78 -3.35 7.09
C LYS A 3 15.87 -2.54 7.85
N TYR A 4 16.09 -2.88 9.11
CA TYR A 4 17.07 -2.25 10.00
C TYR A 4 18.26 -3.15 10.37
N TYR A 5 18.36 -4.38 9.86
CA TYR A 5 19.46 -5.31 10.22
C TYR A 5 20.82 -4.69 9.92
N ASN A 6 21.01 -4.18 8.70
CA ASN A 6 22.26 -3.53 8.32
C ASN A 6 22.52 -2.25 9.13
N PHE A 7 21.48 -1.51 9.52
CA PHE A 7 21.59 -0.33 10.39
C PHE A 7 22.04 -0.72 11.80
N PHE A 8 21.48 -1.77 12.40
CA PHE A 8 21.86 -2.21 13.74
C PHE A 8 23.22 -2.90 13.76
N VAL A 9 23.55 -3.72 12.74
CA VAL A 9 24.85 -4.39 12.66
C VAL A 9 25.98 -3.40 12.46
N SER A 10 25.80 -2.39 11.59
CA SER A 10 26.83 -1.38 11.37
C SER A 10 27.04 -0.48 12.59
N ASN A 11 25.97 -0.10 13.30
CA ASN A 11 26.06 0.81 14.43
C ASN A 11 26.45 0.14 15.75
N ILE A 12 26.09 -1.13 15.98
CA ILE A 12 26.38 -1.84 17.24
C ILE A 12 27.70 -2.61 17.16
N PHE A 13 27.96 -3.28 16.03
CA PHE A 13 29.08 -4.23 15.94
C PHE A 13 30.27 -3.67 15.14
N GLY A 14 30.13 -2.53 14.46
CA GLY A 14 31.23 -1.90 13.70
C GLY A 14 31.76 -2.75 12.54
N VAL A 15 31.13 -3.90 12.25
CA VAL A 15 31.53 -4.80 11.18
C VAL A 15 30.83 -4.35 9.90
N GLY A 16 31.53 -3.54 9.12
CA GLY A 16 31.18 -3.32 7.72
C GLY A 16 31.37 -4.61 6.93
N HIS A 17 30.48 -4.87 5.96
CA HIS A 17 30.69 -5.79 4.84
C HIS A 17 30.20 -7.25 4.94
N TYR A 18 29.08 -7.51 5.62
CA TYR A 18 28.24 -8.67 5.26
C TYR A 18 26.83 -8.21 4.89
N SER A 19 26.65 -7.80 3.62
CA SER A 19 25.34 -7.45 3.08
C SER A 19 24.59 -8.72 2.65
N LEU A 20 23.69 -9.20 3.50
CA LEU A 20 22.68 -10.19 3.11
C LEU A 20 21.60 -9.49 2.26
N GLU A 21 21.72 -9.58 0.93
CA GLU A 21 20.70 -9.14 -0.02
C GLU A 21 19.50 -10.11 -0.02
N LEU A 22 18.65 -10.04 1.00
CA LEU A 22 17.36 -10.72 0.96
C LEU A 22 16.32 -9.79 0.33
N ILE A 23 15.81 -10.16 -0.85
CA ILE A 23 14.68 -9.50 -1.49
C ILE A 23 13.45 -9.71 -0.58
N LEU A 24 12.98 -8.64 0.06
CA LEU A 24 11.70 -8.67 0.78
C LEU A 24 10.57 -8.49 -0.23
N PRO A 25 9.48 -9.27 -0.11
CA PRO A 25 8.28 -9.00 -0.86
C PRO A 25 7.73 -7.64 -0.46
N LEU A 26 7.48 -6.79 -1.46
CA LEU A 26 6.78 -5.53 -1.28
C LEU A 26 5.44 -5.78 -0.56
N GLY A 27 5.11 -4.97 0.43
CA GLY A 27 3.84 -5.10 1.15
C GLY A 27 3.82 -6.11 2.31
N ILE A 28 4.96 -6.68 2.74
CA ILE A 28 5.02 -7.63 3.90
C ILE A 28 4.32 -7.12 5.16
N SER A 29 4.31 -5.81 5.41
CA SER A 29 3.58 -5.19 6.51
C SER A 29 2.06 -5.40 6.39
N PHE A 30 1.50 -5.28 5.18
CA PHE A 30 0.07 -5.50 4.93
C PHE A 30 -0.32 -6.95 5.18
N TYR A 31 0.48 -7.92 4.70
CA TYR A 31 0.28 -9.34 5.01
C TYR A 31 0.27 -9.58 6.52
N THR A 32 1.26 -9.03 7.22
CA THR A 32 1.42 -9.20 8.66
C THR A 32 0.23 -8.63 9.43
N PHE A 33 -0.18 -7.39 9.14
CA PHE A 33 -1.33 -6.77 9.78
C PHE A 33 -2.65 -7.46 9.46
N THR A 34 -2.81 -7.98 8.24
CA THR A 34 -4.00 -8.73 7.82
C THR A 34 -4.12 -10.06 8.58
N ILE A 35 -3.02 -10.80 8.71
CA ILE A 35 -2.97 -12.06 9.47
C ILE A 35 -3.21 -11.81 10.96
N ILE A 36 -2.53 -10.82 11.55
CA ILE A 36 -2.73 -10.46 12.97
C ILE A 36 -4.19 -10.03 13.19
N GLY A 37 -4.74 -9.20 12.31
CA GLY A 37 -6.13 -8.76 12.38
C GLY A 37 -7.12 -9.93 12.35
N HIS A 38 -6.87 -10.93 11.50
CA HIS A 38 -7.67 -12.15 11.45
C HIS A 38 -7.58 -12.94 12.76
N PHE A 39 -6.38 -13.20 13.29
CA PHE A 39 -6.23 -13.91 14.58
C PHE A 39 -6.90 -13.18 15.74
N VAL A 40 -6.80 -11.85 15.79
CA VAL A 40 -7.48 -11.03 16.80
C VAL A 40 -9.00 -11.14 16.67
N ASP A 41 -9.54 -11.05 15.44
CA ASP A 41 -10.98 -11.14 15.21
C ASP A 41 -11.51 -12.58 15.49
N LEU A 42 -10.72 -13.63 15.25
CA LEU A 42 -11.03 -15.01 15.67
C LEU A 42 -11.11 -15.13 17.18
N ASN A 43 -10.10 -14.63 17.90
CA ASN A 43 -10.08 -14.67 19.37
C ASN A 43 -11.27 -13.90 19.98
N ARG A 44 -11.72 -12.84 19.30
CA ARG A 44 -12.90 -12.05 19.67
C ARG A 44 -14.23 -12.63 19.18
N ARG A 45 -14.23 -13.82 18.56
CA ARG A 45 -15.41 -14.48 17.98
C ARG A 45 -16.17 -13.61 16.96
N LYS A 46 -15.47 -12.70 16.27
CA LYS A 46 -16.06 -11.84 15.24
C LYS A 46 -16.08 -12.48 13.85
N THR A 47 -15.22 -13.47 13.63
CA THR A 47 -15.13 -14.31 12.42
C THR A 47 -15.06 -15.77 12.84
N GLN A 48 -15.47 -16.66 11.93
CA GLN A 48 -15.26 -18.09 12.09
C GLN A 48 -13.85 -18.47 11.58
N PRO A 49 -13.25 -19.56 12.12
CA PRO A 49 -12.04 -20.14 11.57
C PRO A 49 -12.21 -20.46 10.09
N MET A 50 -11.17 -20.24 9.29
CA MET A 50 -11.19 -20.65 7.89
C MET A 50 -11.14 -22.18 7.85
N GLU A 51 -12.12 -22.81 7.20
CA GLU A 51 -12.22 -24.28 7.12
C GLU A 51 -11.31 -24.85 6.02
N ASN A 52 -10.93 -24.02 5.04
CA ASN A 52 -10.17 -24.41 3.87
C ASN A 52 -8.84 -23.67 3.76
N ILE A 53 -7.76 -24.42 3.48
CA ILE A 53 -6.44 -23.84 3.24
C ILE A 53 -6.40 -22.97 1.98
N PHE A 54 -7.21 -23.29 0.97
CA PHE A 54 -7.32 -22.49 -0.25
C PHE A 54 -7.94 -21.11 0.03
N GLU A 55 -8.96 -21.04 0.87
CA GLU A 55 -9.56 -19.78 1.33
C GLU A 55 -8.55 -18.94 2.11
N SER A 56 -7.75 -19.58 2.95
CA SER A 56 -6.66 -18.94 3.69
C SER A 56 -5.59 -18.38 2.75
N MET A 57 -5.17 -19.16 1.75
CA MET A 57 -4.20 -18.71 0.76
C MET A 57 -4.74 -17.56 -0.09
N LEU A 58 -6.01 -17.63 -0.51
CA LEU A 58 -6.65 -16.57 -1.29
C LEU A 58 -6.76 -15.26 -0.49
N PHE A 59 -7.14 -15.33 0.78
CA PHE A 59 -7.20 -14.17 1.67
C PHE A 59 -5.86 -13.48 1.85
N VAL A 60 -4.80 -14.27 2.05
CA VAL A 60 -3.45 -13.76 2.23
C VAL A 60 -2.90 -13.24 0.90
N SER A 61 -3.22 -13.85 -0.23
CA SER A 61 -2.68 -13.51 -1.56
C SER A 61 -3.51 -12.50 -2.37
N PHE A 62 -4.60 -11.94 -1.81
CA PHE A 62 -5.47 -11.01 -2.52
C PHE A 62 -4.78 -9.67 -2.82
N TRP A 63 -4.09 -9.63 -3.97
CA TRP A 63 -3.17 -8.57 -4.37
C TRP A 63 -3.76 -7.16 -4.55
N PRO A 64 -5.05 -6.95 -4.90
CA PRO A 64 -5.58 -5.61 -5.09
C PRO A 64 -5.38 -4.70 -3.87
N HIS A 65 -5.34 -5.26 -2.66
CA HIS A 65 -5.12 -4.47 -1.44
C HIS A 65 -3.70 -4.53 -0.87
N LEU A 66 -2.83 -5.40 -1.37
CA LEU A 66 -1.54 -5.70 -0.74
C LEU A 66 -0.49 -4.59 -0.87
N ALA A 67 -0.63 -3.69 -1.83
CA ALA A 67 0.31 -2.57 -2.01
C ALA A 67 -0.14 -1.28 -1.32
N ALA A 68 -1.43 -0.93 -1.42
CA ALA A 68 -1.95 0.35 -0.94
C ALA A 68 -3.49 0.36 -0.76
N GLY A 69 -4.15 -0.79 -0.72
CA GLY A 69 -5.59 -0.83 -0.50
C GLY A 69 -5.96 -0.79 0.99
N PRO A 70 -7.25 -0.55 1.32
CA PRO A 70 -7.72 -0.63 2.70
C PRO A 70 -7.45 -2.01 3.29
N ILE A 71 -7.08 -2.05 4.58
CA ILE A 71 -6.79 -3.31 5.28
C ILE A 71 -8.05 -4.18 5.28
N LEU A 72 -7.97 -5.31 4.56
CA LEU A 72 -9.11 -6.20 4.36
C LEU A 72 -9.43 -6.95 5.66
N ARG A 73 -10.71 -7.03 6.01
CA ARG A 73 -11.18 -7.92 7.09
C ARG A 73 -11.72 -9.21 6.51
N SER A 74 -11.18 -10.32 6.97
CA SER A 74 -11.57 -11.70 6.60
C SER A 74 -13.09 -11.90 6.54
N LYS A 75 -13.84 -11.44 7.55
CA LYS A 75 -15.31 -11.56 7.61
C LYS A 75 -16.01 -11.03 6.35
N ASN A 76 -15.60 -9.85 5.88
CA ASN A 76 -16.27 -9.18 4.76
C ASN A 76 -15.94 -9.88 3.45
N MET A 77 -14.69 -10.31 3.27
CA MET A 77 -14.23 -10.96 2.04
C MET A 77 -14.98 -12.28 1.79
N PHE A 78 -15.03 -13.17 2.79
CA PHE A 78 -15.65 -14.48 2.61
C PHE A 78 -17.18 -14.41 2.54
N SER A 79 -17.81 -13.49 3.27
CA SER A 79 -19.26 -13.27 3.14
C SER A 79 -19.64 -12.87 1.73
N SER A 80 -18.83 -12.04 1.07
CA SER A 80 -19.06 -11.66 -0.33
C SER A 80 -18.75 -12.78 -1.31
N MET A 81 -17.75 -13.62 -1.03
CA MET A 81 -17.33 -14.74 -1.89
C MET A 81 -18.37 -15.88 -1.95
N HIS A 82 -19.08 -16.13 -0.84
CA HIS A 82 -20.11 -17.16 -0.76
C HIS A 82 -21.49 -16.70 -1.26
N GLN A 83 -21.67 -15.41 -1.55
CA GLN A 83 -22.91 -14.88 -2.12
C GLN A 83 -22.88 -15.00 -3.64
N ARG A 84 -24.04 -15.29 -4.25
CA ARG A 84 -24.20 -15.21 -5.71
C ARG A 84 -24.01 -13.77 -6.16
N PHE A 85 -22.87 -13.48 -6.75
CA PHE A 85 -22.56 -12.17 -7.30
C PHE A 85 -23.26 -11.98 -8.66
N SER A 86 -24.08 -10.95 -8.78
CA SER A 86 -24.65 -10.52 -10.06
C SER A 86 -23.88 -9.31 -10.58
N PHE A 87 -22.99 -9.53 -11.54
CA PHE A 87 -22.23 -8.44 -12.15
C PHE A 87 -23.17 -7.56 -13.00
N THR A 88 -23.36 -6.32 -12.59
CA THR A 88 -24.24 -5.36 -13.27
C THR A 88 -23.41 -4.39 -14.10
N ARG A 89 -24.00 -3.82 -15.16
CA ARG A 89 -23.38 -2.71 -15.91
C ARG A 89 -22.97 -1.53 -15.02
N LYS A 90 -23.71 -1.29 -13.93
CA LYS A 90 -23.39 -0.25 -12.94
C LYS A 90 -22.06 -0.51 -12.24
N ASP A 91 -21.78 -1.77 -11.90
CA ASP A 91 -20.54 -2.17 -11.23
C ASP A 91 -19.35 -1.98 -12.19
N LEU A 92 -19.50 -2.39 -13.45
CA LEU A 92 -18.48 -2.16 -14.48
C LEU A 92 -18.19 -0.66 -14.69
N MET A 93 -19.23 0.17 -14.72
CA MET A 93 -19.07 1.62 -14.87
C MET A 93 -18.35 2.23 -13.66
N LEU A 94 -18.73 1.83 -12.44
CA LEU A 94 -18.08 2.29 -11.22
C LEU A 94 -16.61 1.87 -11.18
N ALA A 95 -16.32 0.59 -11.44
CA ALA A 95 -14.97 0.04 -11.51
C ALA A 95 -14.10 0.82 -12.50
N THR A 96 -14.60 1.02 -13.73
CA THR A 96 -13.87 1.76 -14.77
C THR A 96 -13.64 3.22 -14.35
N THR A 97 -14.63 3.86 -13.75
CA THR A 97 -14.52 5.25 -13.28
C THR A 97 -13.45 5.38 -12.19
N LEU A 98 -13.45 4.48 -11.21
CA LEU A 98 -12.46 4.48 -10.13
C LEU A 98 -11.04 4.22 -10.66
N ILE A 99 -10.88 3.27 -11.58
CA ILE A 99 -9.59 2.98 -12.20
C ILE A 99 -9.07 4.21 -12.97
N LEU A 100 -9.91 4.80 -13.83
CA LEU A 100 -9.51 5.99 -14.61
C LEU A 100 -9.20 7.19 -13.72
N TRP A 101 -9.97 7.39 -12.65
CA TRP A 101 -9.72 8.46 -11.69
C TRP A 101 -8.43 8.24 -10.91
N GLY A 102 -8.16 7.01 -10.49
CA GLY A 102 -6.91 6.66 -9.82
C GLY A 102 -5.68 6.84 -10.73
N ILE A 103 -5.77 6.46 -12.00
CA ILE A 103 -4.74 6.72 -13.01
C ILE A 103 -4.53 8.22 -13.18
N THR A 104 -5.60 9.01 -13.23
CA THR A 104 -5.53 10.48 -13.35
C THR A 104 -4.79 11.08 -12.16
N LYS A 105 -5.14 10.70 -10.92
CA LYS A 105 -4.45 11.15 -9.70
C LYS A 105 -2.96 10.83 -9.75
N LYS A 106 -2.62 9.61 -10.17
CA LYS A 106 -1.24 9.13 -10.24
C LYS A 106 -0.43 9.91 -11.29
N LEU A 107 -0.86 9.84 -12.54
CA LEU A 107 -0.09 10.35 -13.68
C LEU A 107 -0.11 11.88 -13.77
N LEU A 108 -1.25 12.52 -13.49
CA LEU A 108 -1.38 13.96 -13.67
C LEU A 108 -0.98 14.76 -12.42
N PHE A 109 -1.19 14.22 -11.22
CA PHE A 109 -0.90 14.96 -9.98
C PHE A 109 0.34 14.42 -9.28
N ALA A 110 0.33 13.14 -8.86
CA ALA A 110 1.40 12.59 -8.03
C ALA A 110 2.76 12.62 -8.73
N ASP A 111 2.83 12.15 -9.98
CA ASP A 111 4.12 12.04 -10.68
C ASP A 111 4.68 13.42 -11.09
N ASN A 112 3.81 14.39 -11.42
CA ASN A 112 4.22 15.78 -11.68
C ASN A 112 4.71 16.48 -10.41
N LEU A 113 3.97 16.34 -9.30
CA LEU A 113 4.40 16.88 -8.01
C LEU A 113 5.70 16.23 -7.53
N GLY A 114 5.84 14.92 -7.72
CA GLY A 114 7.08 14.21 -7.37
C GLY A 114 8.27 14.67 -8.20
N SER A 115 8.08 14.94 -9.49
CA SER A 115 9.14 15.50 -10.34
C SER A 115 9.57 16.88 -9.86
N TYR A 116 8.63 17.74 -9.49
CA TYR A 116 8.90 19.06 -8.91
C TYR A 116 9.64 18.97 -7.56
N VAL A 117 9.18 18.10 -6.65
CA VAL A 117 9.81 17.88 -5.34
C VAL A 117 11.24 17.37 -5.51
N ASN A 118 11.45 16.40 -6.40
CA ASN A 118 12.78 15.85 -6.68
C ASN A 118 13.73 16.89 -7.27
N TRP A 119 13.22 17.74 -8.18
CA TRP A 119 13.99 18.83 -8.76
C TRP A 119 14.47 19.82 -7.69
N ASN A 120 13.55 20.24 -6.81
CA ASN A 120 13.87 21.12 -5.68
C ASN A 120 14.91 20.49 -4.76
N ILE A 121 14.72 19.24 -4.32
CA ILE A 121 15.67 18.53 -3.43
C ILE A 121 17.04 18.37 -4.09
N GLY A 122 17.07 18.09 -5.40
CA GLY A 122 18.30 17.86 -6.16
C GLY A 122 19.20 19.09 -6.31
N TYR A 123 18.63 20.30 -6.28
CA TYR A 123 19.38 21.55 -6.28
C TYR A 123 20.17 21.79 -4.97
N GLY A 124 19.78 21.14 -3.88
CA GLY A 124 20.48 21.16 -2.60
C GLY A 124 19.72 21.90 -1.51
N ILE A 125 19.47 21.23 -0.38
CA ILE A 125 18.70 21.75 0.76
C ILE A 125 19.31 23.05 1.33
N SER A 126 20.64 23.17 1.30
CA SER A 126 21.37 24.34 1.78
C SER A 126 21.19 25.58 0.90
N GLU A 127 20.81 25.40 -0.37
CA GLU A 127 20.63 26.49 -1.33
C GLU A 127 19.14 26.85 -1.54
N MET A 128 18.22 26.10 -0.92
CA MET A 128 16.79 26.39 -0.99
C MET A 128 16.43 27.67 -0.26
N SER A 129 15.62 28.51 -0.91
CA SER A 129 14.92 29.58 -0.20
C SER A 129 13.87 29.00 0.76
N SER A 130 13.44 29.78 1.76
CA SER A 130 12.36 29.35 2.67
C SER A 130 11.04 29.08 1.94
N VAL A 131 10.80 29.77 0.81
CA VAL A 131 9.62 29.57 -0.02
C VAL A 131 9.71 28.22 -0.75
N ASP A 132 10.87 27.90 -1.32
CA ASP A 132 11.09 26.63 -2.02
C ASP A 132 11.01 25.45 -1.05
N ALA A 133 11.55 25.61 0.16
CA ALA A 133 11.45 24.59 1.21
C ALA A 133 9.97 24.34 1.57
N LEU A 134 9.17 25.38 1.78
CA LEU A 134 7.75 25.25 2.09
C LEU A 134 6.97 24.62 0.91
N ALA A 135 7.25 25.06 -0.31
CA ALA A 135 6.64 24.50 -1.52
C ALA A 135 6.99 23.03 -1.71
N THR A 136 8.22 22.62 -1.38
CA THR A 136 8.67 21.23 -1.42
C THR A 136 7.93 20.38 -0.38
N VAL A 137 7.77 20.86 0.85
CA VAL A 137 7.03 20.14 1.90
C VAL A 137 5.56 19.95 1.53
N VAL A 138 4.91 21.01 1.04
CA VAL A 138 3.50 20.96 0.60
C VAL A 138 3.36 20.07 -0.63
N GLY A 139 4.27 20.21 -1.60
CA GLY A 139 4.30 19.39 -2.82
C GLY A 139 4.51 17.92 -2.52
N TYR A 140 5.40 17.57 -1.60
CA TYR A 140 5.64 16.20 -1.17
C TYR A 140 4.44 15.61 -0.43
N SER A 141 3.79 16.39 0.42
CA SER A 141 2.57 15.97 1.13
C SER A 141 1.44 15.68 0.14
N ALA A 142 1.26 16.56 -0.85
CA ALA A 142 0.27 16.37 -1.91
C ALA A 142 0.62 15.18 -2.81
N GLN A 143 1.90 15.01 -3.18
CA GLN A 143 2.39 13.85 -3.94
C GLN A 143 1.99 12.54 -3.24
N ILE A 144 2.35 12.37 -1.97
CA ILE A 144 2.02 11.14 -1.21
C ILE A 144 0.51 10.92 -1.17
N TYR A 145 -0.26 11.98 -0.93
CA TYR A 145 -1.72 11.88 -0.89
C TYR A 145 -2.30 11.39 -2.21
N PHE A 146 -1.94 12.02 -3.34
CA PHE A 146 -2.45 11.63 -4.65
C PHE A 146 -1.97 10.26 -5.09
N ASP A 147 -0.75 9.88 -4.72
CA ASP A 147 -0.19 8.56 -4.99
C ASP A 147 -1.01 7.49 -4.28
N PHE A 148 -1.16 7.62 -2.96
CA PHE A 148 -1.88 6.65 -2.14
C PHE A 148 -3.38 6.59 -2.46
N SER A 149 -4.01 7.76 -2.64
CA SER A 149 -5.42 7.83 -3.04
C SER A 149 -5.64 7.27 -4.43
N GLY A 150 -4.72 7.50 -5.38
CA GLY A 150 -4.81 6.96 -6.72
C GLY A 150 -4.74 5.43 -6.74
N TYR A 151 -3.79 4.85 -6.00
CA TYR A 151 -3.71 3.40 -5.82
C TYR A 151 -4.94 2.82 -5.13
N THR A 152 -5.47 3.51 -4.12
CA THR A 152 -6.68 3.07 -3.41
C THR A 152 -7.88 2.99 -4.35
N ASP A 153 -8.09 4.01 -5.20
CA ASP A 153 -9.21 4.01 -6.16
C ASP A 153 -9.06 2.89 -7.19
N MET A 154 -7.86 2.69 -7.74
CA MET A 154 -7.59 1.59 -8.67
C MET A 154 -7.81 0.22 -8.02
N ALA A 155 -7.37 0.06 -6.77
CA ALA A 155 -7.55 -1.16 -5.99
C ALA A 155 -9.03 -1.47 -5.74
N ILE A 156 -9.84 -0.46 -5.38
CA ILE A 156 -11.29 -0.62 -5.19
C ILE A 156 -11.98 -0.95 -6.51
N GLY A 157 -11.56 -0.34 -7.62
CA GLY A 157 -12.14 -0.63 -8.93
C GLY A 157 -11.81 -2.02 -9.47
N LEU A 158 -10.72 -2.65 -9.03
CA LEU A 158 -10.31 -4.01 -9.43
C LEU A 158 -10.84 -5.12 -8.52
N ALA A 159 -11.26 -4.79 -7.30
CA ALA A 159 -11.76 -5.73 -6.30
C ALA A 159 -13.24 -6.06 -6.51
#